data_AF-A0A7C1T862-F1
#
_entry.id   AF-A0A7C1T862-F1
#
_cell.length_a   1.000
_cell.length_b   1.000
_cell.length_c   1.000
_cell.angle_alpha   90.00
_cell.angle_beta   90.00
_cell.angle_gamma   90.00
#
_symmetry.space_group_name_H-M   'P 1'
#
loop_
_entity.id
_entity.type
_entity.pdbx_description
1 polymer ?
#
loop_
_entity_poly.entity_id
_entity_poly.type
_entity_poly.pdbx_seq_one_letter_code
_entity_poly.pdbx_strand_id
1 'polypeptide(L)'
;MCRWAAYRGVPIFLEELVTSPAHSLIEQSHCATRAKTATNGDGFGLAWYGDRPEPGRFRDVLPAWSDCNLKSLASQIRSPLFLAHVRAATHGATRRDNCHPFVQGTWSFMHNGQIDN
;
A
#
# COMPACT_ATOMS: atom_id res chain seq x y z
N MET A 1 2.61 -3.86 13.33
CA MET A 1 3.01 -4.71 12.18
C MET A 1 2.16 -4.33 10.98
N CYS A 2 2.77 -3.79 9.93
CA CYS A 2 2.12 -3.31 8.70
C CYS A 2 1.19 -4.33 8.03
N ARG A 3 0.36 -3.94 7.06
CA ARG A 3 -0.36 -4.85 6.14
C ARG A 3 0.00 -4.53 4.69
N TRP A 4 -0.05 -5.52 3.82
CA TRP A 4 0.21 -5.33 2.39
C TRP A 4 -0.59 -6.30 1.55
N ALA A 5 -0.81 -5.91 0.29
CA ALA A 5 -1.46 -6.72 -0.72
C ALA A 5 -0.69 -6.58 -2.04
N ALA A 6 -0.67 -7.63 -2.84
CA ALA A 6 -0.08 -7.60 -4.17
C ALA A 6 -0.99 -8.36 -5.14
N TYR A 7 -1.03 -7.90 -6.38
CA TYR A 7 -1.80 -8.51 -7.45
C TYR A 7 -0.91 -8.79 -8.65
N ARG A 8 -1.15 -9.92 -9.32
CA ARG A 8 -0.59 -10.22 -10.64
C ARG A 8 -1.60 -11.02 -11.45
N GLY A 9 -1.97 -10.53 -12.62
CA GLY A 9 -2.95 -11.20 -13.48
C GLY A 9 -3.52 -10.33 -14.58
N VAL A 10 -4.78 -10.60 -14.94
CA VAL A 10 -5.55 -9.78 -15.87
C VAL A 10 -5.71 -8.37 -15.27
N PRO A 11 -5.53 -7.27 -16.03
CA PRO A 11 -5.64 -5.95 -15.45
C PRO A 11 -6.98 -5.71 -14.75
N ILE A 12 -6.92 -5.44 -13.44
CA ILE A 12 -8.06 -5.02 -12.60
C ILE A 12 -7.85 -3.61 -12.08
N PHE A 13 -8.92 -2.95 -11.62
CA PHE A 13 -8.76 -1.68 -10.95
C PHE A 13 -8.14 -1.88 -9.56
N LEU A 14 -7.30 -0.94 -9.14
CA LEU A 14 -6.62 -1.05 -7.85
C LEU A 14 -7.62 -1.09 -6.68
N GLU A 15 -8.77 -0.43 -6.82
CA GLU A 15 -9.85 -0.45 -5.82
C GLU A 15 -10.36 -1.85 -5.48
N GLU A 16 -10.32 -2.79 -6.43
CA GLU A 16 -10.78 -4.17 -6.24
C GLU A 16 -10.02 -4.93 -5.16
N LEU A 17 -8.82 -4.44 -4.78
CA LEU A 17 -8.03 -4.99 -3.67
C LEU A 17 -7.82 -3.97 -2.55
N VAL A 18 -7.68 -2.69 -2.89
CA VAL A 18 -7.28 -1.65 -1.94
C VAL A 18 -8.46 -1.13 -1.12
N THR A 19 -9.65 -0.96 -1.72
CA THR A 19 -10.76 -0.25 -1.08
C THR A 19 -12.08 -1.00 -1.06
N SER A 20 -12.41 -1.76 -2.10
CA SER A 20 -13.76 -2.31 -2.34
C SER A 20 -14.11 -3.56 -1.53
N PRO A 21 -13.18 -4.52 -1.27
CA PRO A 21 -13.52 -5.70 -0.48
C PRO A 21 -13.96 -5.37 0.96
N ALA A 22 -14.86 -6.17 1.53
CA ALA A 22 -15.27 -6.02 2.94
C ALA A 22 -14.10 -6.17 3.94
N HIS A 23 -13.02 -6.84 3.53
CA HIS A 23 -11.75 -6.91 4.26
C HIS A 23 -10.60 -6.32 3.44
N SER A 24 -10.87 -5.19 2.77
CA SER A 24 -9.89 -4.48 1.94
C SER A 24 -8.65 -4.04 2.73
N LEU A 25 -7.61 -3.63 2.00
CA LEU A 25 -6.40 -3.12 2.65
C LEU A 25 -6.68 -1.86 3.49
N ILE A 26 -7.60 -0.99 3.06
CA ILE A 26 -8.05 0.16 3.87
C ILE A 26 -8.77 -0.33 5.13
N GLU A 27 -9.67 -1.30 5.07
CA GLU A 27 -10.35 -1.80 6.27
C GLU A 27 -9.34 -2.40 7.27
N GLN A 28 -8.39 -3.18 6.76
CA GLN A 28 -7.29 -3.73 7.58
C GLN A 28 -6.38 -2.65 8.16
N SER A 29 -6.33 -1.45 7.57
CA SER A 29 -5.59 -0.33 8.13
C SER A 29 -6.27 0.27 9.36
N HIS A 30 -7.61 0.22 9.42
CA HIS A 30 -8.36 0.60 10.61
C HIS A 30 -8.32 -0.48 11.70
N CYS A 31 -8.72 -1.70 11.33
CA CYS A 31 -8.94 -2.80 12.27
C CYS A 31 -8.50 -4.16 11.69
N ALA A 32 -7.20 -4.42 11.74
CA ALA A 32 -6.64 -5.72 11.38
C ALA A 32 -7.01 -6.79 12.43
N THR A 33 -7.76 -7.80 12.02
CA THR A 33 -8.22 -8.91 12.88
C THR A 33 -7.16 -10.01 13.12
N ARG A 34 -6.09 -10.02 12.31
CA ARG A 34 -4.98 -10.98 12.41
C ARG A 34 -3.63 -10.26 12.44
N ALA A 35 -3.40 -9.45 13.47
CA ALA A 35 -2.16 -8.69 13.67
C ALA A 35 -1.88 -8.42 15.15
N LYS A 36 -0.61 -8.17 15.49
CA LYS A 36 -0.21 -7.70 16.84
C LYS A 36 -0.69 -6.27 17.15
N THR A 37 -0.93 -5.49 16.10
CA THR A 37 -1.44 -4.11 16.18
C THR A 37 -2.66 -4.03 15.28
N ALA A 38 -3.79 -3.57 15.82
CA ALA A 38 -5.03 -3.48 15.04
C ALA A 38 -4.96 -2.39 13.97
N THR A 39 -4.37 -1.24 14.29
CA THR A 39 -4.38 -0.06 13.41
C THR A 39 -3.03 0.16 12.73
N ASN A 40 -3.07 0.57 11.46
CA ASN A 40 -1.94 0.91 10.60
C ASN A 40 -2.17 2.32 10.02
N GLY A 41 -1.93 3.35 10.83
CA GLY A 41 -2.22 4.75 10.50
C GLY A 41 -1.00 5.58 10.08
N ASP A 42 0.19 4.98 9.99
CA ASP A 42 1.46 5.70 9.83
C ASP A 42 1.89 5.84 8.37
N GLY A 43 0.90 5.98 7.48
CA GLY A 43 1.07 6.13 6.05
C GLY A 43 0.68 4.90 5.22
N PHE A 44 0.75 5.08 3.90
CA PHE A 44 0.44 4.05 2.92
C PHE A 44 1.27 4.22 1.65
N GLY A 45 1.16 3.25 0.76
CA GLY A 45 1.59 3.45 -0.61
C GLY A 45 1.10 2.40 -1.59
N LEU A 46 1.23 2.78 -2.87
CA LEU A 46 0.91 2.00 -4.06
C LEU A 46 2.11 2.04 -5.01
N ALA A 47 2.40 0.92 -5.65
CA ALA A 47 3.21 0.86 -6.86
C ALA A 47 2.48 -0.01 -7.89
N TRP A 48 2.34 0.47 -9.12
CA TRP A 48 1.61 -0.26 -10.17
C TRP A 48 2.37 -0.20 -11.50
N TYR A 49 2.25 -1.26 -12.28
CA TYR A 49 2.87 -1.37 -13.59
C TYR A 49 1.84 -1.15 -14.69
N GLY A 50 2.22 -0.45 -15.75
CA GLY A 50 1.36 -0.15 -16.89
C GLY A 50 2.15 -0.25 -18.19
N ASP A 51 1.99 0.73 -19.06
CA ASP A 51 2.68 0.74 -20.37
C ASP A 51 4.17 1.08 -20.28
N ARG A 52 4.62 1.61 -19.12
CA ARG A 52 6.03 1.94 -18.87
C ARG A 52 6.73 0.82 -18.10
N PRO A 53 8.06 0.62 -18.31
CA PRO A 53 8.84 -0.37 -17.56
C PRO A 53 8.88 -0.07 -16.05
N GLU A 54 9.02 1.20 -15.68
CA GLU A 54 9.05 1.63 -14.29
C GLU A 54 7.64 1.72 -13.70
N PRO A 55 7.43 1.32 -12.44
CA PRO A 55 6.13 1.42 -11.82
C PRO A 55 5.77 2.88 -11.51
N GLY A 56 4.51 3.23 -11.74
CA GLY A 56 3.91 4.40 -11.10
C GLY A 56 3.89 4.22 -9.58
N ARG A 57 4.04 5.31 -8.83
CA ARG A 57 4.11 5.26 -7.36
C ARG A 57 3.34 6.40 -6.73
N PHE A 58 2.55 6.07 -5.71
CA PHE A 58 1.86 7.04 -4.86
C PHE A 58 2.07 6.64 -3.39
N ARG A 59 2.50 7.58 -2.55
CA ARG A 59 2.78 7.33 -1.12
C ARG A 59 2.41 8.57 -0.32
N ASP A 60 1.83 8.37 0.85
CA ASP A 60 1.62 9.46 1.79
C ASP A 60 1.76 9.00 3.25
N VAL A 61 1.91 9.98 4.13
CA VAL A 61 2.04 9.82 5.58
C VAL A 61 0.69 9.83 6.30
N LEU A 62 -0.36 10.30 5.61
CA LEU A 62 -1.70 10.27 6.14
C LEU A 62 -2.20 8.82 6.25
N PRO A 63 -3.08 8.52 7.20
CA PRO A 63 -3.75 7.23 7.24
C PRO A 63 -4.50 6.96 5.94
N ALA A 64 -4.42 5.73 5.42
CA ALA A 64 -5.01 5.35 4.14
C ALA A 64 -6.53 5.63 4.07
N TRP A 65 -7.24 5.45 5.17
CA TRP A 65 -8.68 5.68 5.25
C TRP A 65 -9.11 7.14 5.15
N SER A 66 -8.18 8.08 5.40
CA SER A 66 -8.45 9.52 5.37
C SER A 66 -8.01 10.19 4.07
N ASP A 67 -7.35 9.46 3.17
CA ASP A 67 -6.81 10.04 1.94
C ASP A 67 -7.80 9.89 0.77
N CYS A 68 -8.45 10.99 0.39
CA CYS A 68 -9.39 11.01 -0.74
C CYS A 68 -8.70 10.82 -2.10
N ASN A 69 -7.43 11.19 -2.24
CA ASN A 69 -6.66 11.00 -3.46
C ASN A 69 -6.32 9.53 -3.65
N LEU A 70 -6.01 8.80 -2.57
CA LEU A 70 -5.83 7.34 -2.63
C LEU A 70 -7.06 6.67 -3.23
N LYS A 71 -8.25 6.99 -2.73
CA LYS A 71 -9.51 6.42 -3.22
C LYS A 71 -9.78 6.80 -4.67
N SER A 72 -9.57 8.07 -5.02
CA SER A 72 -9.72 8.57 -6.40
C SER A 72 -8.80 7.81 -7.37
N LEU A 73 -7.50 7.74 -7.07
CA LEU A 73 -6.52 7.04 -7.88
C LEU A 73 -6.82 5.54 -7.98
N ALA A 74 -7.18 4.88 -6.87
CA ALA A 74 -7.48 3.45 -6.87
C ALA A 74 -8.65 3.08 -7.79
N SER A 75 -9.66 3.97 -7.92
CA SER A 75 -10.80 3.76 -8.82
C SER A 75 -10.49 3.97 -10.30
N GLN A 76 -9.45 4.73 -10.63
CA GLN A 76 -9.14 5.10 -12.02
C GLN A 76 -7.99 4.26 -12.60
N ILE A 77 -7.07 3.79 -11.76
CA ILE A 77 -5.89 3.07 -12.24
C ILE A 77 -6.23 1.59 -12.39
N ARG A 78 -5.98 1.06 -13.58
CA ARG A 78 -6.07 -0.37 -13.91
C ARG A 78 -4.68 -0.95 -14.17
N SER A 79 -4.34 -2.08 -13.58
CA SER A 79 -2.99 -2.64 -13.70
C SER A 79 -2.94 -4.18 -13.64
N PRO A 80 -2.11 -4.84 -14.47
CA PRO A 80 -1.86 -6.28 -14.36
C PRO A 80 -0.96 -6.68 -13.19
N LEU A 81 -0.24 -5.72 -12.59
CA LEU A 81 0.69 -5.96 -11.49
C LEU A 81 0.78 -4.73 -10.59
N PHE A 82 0.42 -4.86 -9.33
CA PHE A 82 0.57 -3.78 -8.36
C PHE A 82 0.81 -4.29 -6.94
N LEU A 83 1.41 -3.42 -6.14
CA LEU A 83 1.78 -3.62 -4.75
C LEU A 83 1.14 -2.48 -3.94
N ALA A 84 0.51 -2.82 -2.82
CA ALA A 84 -0.14 -1.88 -1.93
C ALA A 84 0.24 -2.15 -0.47
N HIS A 85 0.48 -1.10 0.31
CA HIS A 85 0.96 -1.21 1.69
C HIS A 85 0.30 -0.17 2.59
N VAL A 86 -0.02 -0.56 3.83
CA VAL A 86 -0.42 0.34 4.91
C VAL A 86 0.52 0.13 6.09
N ARG A 87 1.02 1.24 6.63
CA ARG A 87 2.16 1.26 7.53
C ARG A 87 1.71 1.38 8.99
N ALA A 88 2.32 0.55 9.84
CA ALA A 88 2.33 0.71 11.29
C ALA A 88 3.78 0.85 11.72
N ALA A 89 4.21 2.08 12.02
CA ALA A 89 5.58 2.40 12.39
C ALA A 89 5.90 1.80 13.76
N THR A 90 7.02 1.08 13.85
CA THR A 90 7.52 0.54 15.13
C THR A 90 8.57 1.48 15.73
N HIS A 91 9.37 2.12 14.87
CA HIS A 91 10.43 3.06 15.24
C HIS A 91 10.55 4.20 14.21
N GLY A 92 11.06 5.35 14.65
CA GLY A 92 11.37 6.50 13.79
C GLY A 92 10.17 7.36 13.41
N ALA A 93 10.44 8.51 12.79
CA ALA A 93 9.41 9.45 12.36
C ALA A 93 8.62 8.92 11.15
N THR A 94 7.35 9.31 11.04
CA THR A 94 6.53 9.04 9.85
C THR A 94 6.91 9.99 8.72
N ARG A 95 7.40 9.43 7.61
CA ARG A 95 7.88 10.20 6.44
C ARG A 95 7.45 9.50 5.15
N ARG A 96 7.26 10.28 4.08
CA ARG A 96 6.83 9.71 2.80
C ARG A 96 7.89 8.77 2.19
N ASP A 97 9.16 9.02 2.44
CA ASP A 97 10.27 8.22 1.92
C ASP A 97 10.38 6.83 2.57
N ASN A 98 9.96 6.68 3.83
CA ASN A 98 9.94 5.42 4.57
C ASN A 98 8.61 4.64 4.51
N CYS A 99 7.67 5.12 3.69
CA CYS A 99 6.47 4.38 3.31
C CYS A 99 6.78 3.45 2.14
N HIS A 100 6.30 2.22 2.23
CA HIS A 100 6.37 1.24 1.14
C HIS A 100 5.30 1.55 0.09
N PRO A 101 5.43 1.07 -1.17
CA PRO A 101 6.56 0.32 -1.72
C PRO A 101 7.81 1.16 -2.01
N PHE A 102 8.99 0.55 -1.84
CA PHE A 102 10.25 1.07 -2.36
C PHE A 102 10.37 0.72 -3.84
N VAL A 103 11.01 1.59 -4.64
CA VAL A 103 11.18 1.40 -6.08
C VAL A 103 12.62 1.71 -6.46
N GLN A 104 13.22 0.83 -7.28
CA GLN A 104 14.53 1.01 -7.89
C GLN A 104 14.48 0.52 -9.34
N GLY A 105 14.53 1.44 -10.30
CA GLY A 105 14.31 1.13 -11.72
C GLY A 105 12.95 0.45 -11.94
N THR A 106 12.96 -0.74 -12.52
CA THR A 106 11.76 -1.56 -12.78
C THR A 106 11.32 -2.40 -11.59
N TRP A 107 12.05 -2.37 -10.48
CA TRP A 107 11.73 -3.18 -9.30
C TRP A 107 10.93 -2.39 -8.27
N SER A 108 9.94 -3.04 -7.67
CA SER A 108 9.24 -2.56 -6.48
C SER A 108 9.30 -3.59 -5.37
N PHE A 109 9.37 -3.14 -4.13
CA PHE A 109 9.55 -3.99 -2.95
C PHE A 109 8.80 -3.47 -1.73
N MET A 110 8.26 -4.39 -0.94
CA MET A 110 7.56 -4.11 0.32
C MET A 110 8.04 -5.06 1.41
N HIS A 111 8.08 -4.57 2.65
CA HIS A 111 8.45 -5.36 3.81
C HIS A 111 7.41 -5.18 4.94
N ASN A 112 7.21 -6.25 5.72
CA ASN A 112 6.37 -6.25 6.90
C ASN A 112 7.04 -7.07 8.00
N GLY A 113 7.71 -6.35 8.89
CA GLY A 113 8.50 -6.94 9.95
C GLY A 113 9.52 -5.94 10.47
N GLN A 114 10.44 -6.46 11.26
CA GLN A 114 11.60 -5.74 11.75
C GLN A 114 12.82 -6.62 11.46
N ILE A 115 13.92 -5.97 11.10
CA ILE A 115 15.22 -6.61 10.94
C ILE A 115 16.13 -5.86 11.91
N ASP A 116 16.64 -6.58 12.91
CA ASP A 116 17.60 -6.05 13.86
C ASP A 116 19.02 -6.19 13.28
N ASN A 117 19.91 -5.27 13.67
CA ASN A 117 21.33 -5.35 13.33
C ASN A 117 22.06 -6.37 14.21
#